data_AF-A0A2H1JUR2-F1
#
_entry.id   AF-A0A2H1JUR2-F1
#
_cell.length_a   1.000
_cell.length_b   1.000
_cell.length_c   1.000
_cell.angle_alpha   90.00
_cell.angle_beta   90.00
_cell.angle_gamma   90.00
#
_symmetry.space_group_name_H-M   'P 1'
#
loop_
_entity.id
_entity.type
_entity.pdbx_description
1 polymer ?
#
loop_
_entity_poly.entity_id
_entity_poly.type
_entity_poly.pdbx_seq_one_letter_code
_entity_poly.pdbx_strand_id
1 'polypeptide(L)'
;MSHNPHEQTTRFATSNNNLPQESDKSFVLTWLLAWFLGFFGVDRFYLGKVGTGILKLVTLAGFGIWWLVDVIVVLAGKATDKSRKPLSGYRQHRTVAFAVTAGFVAVGIIGSSIAGASSTEDVSGPAVAEDQQSEETSPDEDTSAQEAPAEEAPETAEPAGEEPTAETAPDEVDAASWADDKYGAFSTVSENGTGDSIITLPSDAAAGLVTATNTGSGNFVLDVLDDSNQSTGDLLVNEIGSYEGTTAYGINSFGEASSLQITSDGNWDITIEPISAAPELEPTGTGDAAFLYTGAPTQLTATHNGDSNFVVYEDTDEFSMGLLINEIGTYEGTVPLSTGPSLITVNADGEWSLTTN
;
A
#
# COMPACT_ATOMS: atom_id res chain seq x y z
N MET A 1 14.05 73.44 0.01
CA MET A 1 13.01 73.27 1.05
C MET A 1 11.74 72.88 0.29
N SER A 2 11.03 71.78 0.50
CA SER A 2 11.01 70.75 1.54
C SER A 2 10.21 69.57 0.95
N HIS A 3 10.44 68.36 1.47
CA HIS A 3 9.65 67.13 1.29
C HIS A 3 8.13 67.39 1.51
N ASN A 4 7.17 66.62 0.99
CA ASN A 4 6.97 65.20 1.24
C ASN A 4 5.82 64.61 0.38
N PRO A 5 5.83 63.31 0.02
CA PRO A 5 4.67 62.57 -0.47
C PRO A 5 3.95 61.86 0.70
N HIS A 6 2.62 61.97 0.77
CA HIS A 6 1.75 61.18 1.64
C HIS A 6 0.51 60.82 0.81
N GLU A 7 -0.14 59.67 0.90
CA GLU A 7 0.04 58.43 1.66
C GLU A 7 -0.94 57.43 1.01
N GLN A 8 -0.53 56.16 0.89
CA GLN A 8 -1.45 55.07 0.58
C GLN A 8 -2.37 54.83 1.77
N THR A 9 -3.67 54.67 1.51
CA THR A 9 -4.58 54.03 2.47
C THR A 9 -5.39 52.95 1.76
N THR A 10 -4.70 51.89 1.36
CA THR A 10 -5.32 50.58 1.10
C THR A 10 -5.78 50.05 2.45
N ARG A 11 -7.08 50.06 2.70
CA ARG A 11 -7.68 49.51 3.91
C ARG A 11 -7.46 48.00 3.92
N PHE A 12 -6.59 47.53 4.81
CA PHE A 12 -6.46 46.11 5.13
C PHE A 12 -7.82 45.59 5.61
N ALA A 13 -8.41 44.69 4.83
CA ALA A 13 -9.49 43.85 5.31
C ALA A 13 -8.89 42.90 6.36
N THR A 14 -9.23 43.11 7.62
CA THR A 14 -9.00 42.15 8.69
C THR A 14 -9.77 40.87 8.37
N SER A 15 -9.08 39.86 7.86
CA SER A 15 -9.63 38.51 7.77
C SER A 15 -9.77 37.94 9.19
N ASN A 16 -10.97 38.03 9.74
CA ASN A 16 -11.34 37.34 10.98
C ASN A 16 -11.52 35.84 10.68
N ASN A 17 -10.41 35.12 10.53
CA ASN A 17 -10.42 33.66 10.48
C ASN A 17 -10.62 33.10 11.90
N ASN A 18 -11.88 32.97 12.33
CA ASN A 18 -12.28 32.17 13.48
C ASN A 18 -12.24 30.65 13.15
N LEU A 19 -11.11 30.16 12.62
CA LEU A 19 -10.86 28.72 12.63
C LEU A 19 -10.48 28.32 14.06
N PRO A 20 -10.99 27.19 14.59
CA PRO A 20 -10.59 26.72 15.91
C PRO A 20 -9.07 26.57 15.92
N GLN A 21 -8.41 27.35 16.78
CA GLN A 21 -6.95 27.39 16.87
C GLN A 21 -6.44 26.00 17.25
N GLU A 22 -5.80 25.32 16.30
CA GLU A 22 -5.18 24.00 16.51
C GLU A 22 -4.03 24.11 17.53
N SER A 23 -3.74 23.01 18.20
CA SER A 23 -2.60 22.91 19.12
C SER A 23 -1.31 22.77 18.33
N ASP A 24 -0.21 23.31 18.86
CA ASP A 24 1.15 23.07 18.34
C ASP A 24 1.61 21.60 18.54
N LYS A 25 0.75 20.76 19.14
CA LYS A 25 1.00 19.34 19.42
C LYS A 25 0.48 18.46 18.29
N SER A 26 1.40 17.77 17.64
CA SER A 26 1.11 16.78 16.60
C SER A 26 0.27 15.61 17.10
N PHE A 27 -0.78 15.30 16.33
CA PHE A 27 -1.61 14.10 16.51
C PHE A 27 -0.79 12.82 16.34
N VAL A 28 -0.01 12.69 15.25
CA VAL A 28 0.77 11.48 14.93
C VAL A 28 1.75 11.17 16.05
N LEU A 29 2.49 12.18 16.53
CA LEU A 29 3.43 12.00 17.63
C LEU A 29 2.71 11.61 18.93
N THR A 30 1.55 12.20 19.21
CA THR A 30 0.74 11.83 20.40
C THR A 30 0.24 10.39 20.31
N TRP A 31 -0.18 9.95 19.12
CA TRP A 31 -0.66 8.59 18.86
C TRP A 31 0.46 7.55 19.00
N LEU A 32 1.64 7.79 18.40
CA LEU A 32 2.81 6.93 18.55
C LEU A 32 3.28 6.86 20.00
N LEU A 33 3.35 7.99 20.70
CA LEU A 33 3.69 8.03 22.12
C LEU A 33 2.68 7.28 22.98
N ALA A 34 1.39 7.33 22.65
CA ALA A 34 0.36 6.58 23.36
C ALA A 34 0.53 5.06 23.15
N TRP A 35 0.89 4.63 21.94
CA TRP A 35 1.13 3.23 21.62
C TRP A 35 2.37 2.67 22.32
N PHE A 36 3.54 3.25 22.08
CA PHE A 36 4.82 2.68 22.53
C PHE A 36 5.21 3.07 23.96
N LEU A 37 4.87 4.29 24.38
CA LEU A 37 5.29 4.85 25.67
C LEU A 37 4.10 5.22 26.57
N GLY A 38 2.86 4.85 26.20
CA GLY A 38 1.66 5.22 26.95
C GLY A 38 1.54 4.49 28.29
N PHE A 39 2.22 3.35 28.45
CA PHE A 39 2.37 2.67 29.74
C PHE A 39 3.16 3.52 30.75
N PHE A 40 4.08 4.34 30.26
CA PHE A 40 4.84 5.30 31.05
C PHE A 40 4.18 6.69 31.12
N GLY A 41 3.03 6.90 30.48
CA GLY A 41 2.30 8.17 30.48
C GLY A 41 2.96 9.31 29.70
N VAL A 42 3.88 9.00 28.77
CA VAL A 42 4.65 9.98 27.99
C VAL A 42 3.76 10.78 27.03
N ASP A 43 2.72 10.15 26.51
CA ASP A 43 1.62 10.79 25.78
C ASP A 43 1.00 11.96 26.58
N ARG A 44 0.72 11.77 27.88
CA ARG A 44 0.16 12.81 28.75
C ARG A 44 1.16 13.89 29.10
N PHE A 45 2.43 13.56 29.25
CA PHE A 45 3.49 14.56 29.44
C PHE A 45 3.66 15.44 28.20
N TYR A 46 3.61 14.85 27.00
CA TYR A 46 3.70 15.58 25.74
C TYR A 46 2.54 16.58 25.55
N LEU A 47 1.32 16.19 25.95
CA LEU A 47 0.13 17.05 25.96
C LEU A 47 0.15 18.14 27.06
N GLY A 48 1.18 18.18 27.90
CA GLY A 48 1.30 19.10 29.03
C GLY A 48 0.42 18.76 30.23
N LYS A 49 -0.16 17.55 30.26
CA LYS A 49 -1.03 17.05 31.34
C LYS A 49 -0.22 16.25 32.36
N VAL A 50 0.81 16.90 32.92
CA VAL A 50 1.81 16.30 33.82
C VAL A 50 1.19 15.58 35.02
N GLY A 51 0.14 16.15 35.62
CA GLY A 51 -0.55 15.53 36.76
C GLY A 51 -1.16 14.16 36.42
N THR A 52 -1.78 14.03 35.24
CA THR A 52 -2.34 12.74 34.81
C THR A 52 -1.28 11.74 34.36
N GLY A 53 -0.13 12.22 33.87
CA GLY A 53 1.03 11.37 33.55
C GLY A 53 1.68 10.76 34.81
N ILE A 54 1.87 11.56 35.87
CA ILE A 54 2.40 11.05 37.16
C ILE A 54 1.42 10.06 37.78
N LEU A 55 0.12 10.35 37.74
CA LEU A 55 -0.89 9.42 38.23
C LEU A 55 -0.85 8.09 37.45
N LYS A 56 -0.54 8.11 36.15
CA LYS A 56 -0.40 6.89 35.31
C LYS A 56 0.75 6.02 35.78
N LEU A 57 1.89 6.64 36.08
CA LEU A 57 3.06 5.94 36.59
C LEU A 57 2.80 5.29 37.95
N VAL A 58 2.17 6.03 38.87
CA VAL A 58 1.86 5.51 40.22
C VAL A 58 0.84 4.38 40.18
N THR A 59 -0.07 4.39 39.20
CA THR A 59 -1.08 3.34 39.02
C THR A 59 -0.62 2.19 38.12
N LEU A 60 0.66 2.15 37.69
CA LEU A 60 1.18 1.20 36.71
C LEU A 60 0.27 1.12 35.46
N ALA A 61 -0.04 2.31 34.91
CA ALA A 61 -0.97 2.50 33.80
C ALA A 61 -2.38 1.91 34.04
N GLY A 62 -2.78 1.73 35.31
CA GLY A 62 -4.07 1.14 35.69
C GLY A 62 -4.25 -0.29 35.15
N PHE A 63 -3.20 -1.13 35.20
CA PHE A 63 -3.17 -2.47 34.62
C PHE A 63 -3.39 -2.48 33.09
N GLY A 64 -2.90 -1.47 32.39
CA GLY A 64 -3.02 -1.35 30.92
C GLY A 64 -4.37 -0.80 30.43
N ILE A 65 -5.41 -0.76 31.28
CA ILE A 65 -6.71 -0.16 30.92
C ILE A 65 -6.53 1.34 30.61
N TRP A 66 -5.68 2.02 31.36
CA TRP A 66 -5.46 3.46 31.20
C TRP A 66 -4.57 3.80 30.00
N TRP A 67 -3.78 2.84 29.54
CA TRP A 67 -3.10 2.90 28.24
C TRP A 67 -4.10 2.75 27.09
N LEU A 68 -4.97 1.74 27.15
CA LEU A 68 -5.97 1.47 26.11
C LEU A 68 -6.96 2.64 25.92
N VAL A 69 -7.46 3.20 27.02
CA VAL A 69 -8.35 4.37 26.99
C VAL A 69 -7.69 5.54 26.27
N ASP A 70 -6.40 5.75 26.46
CA ASP A 70 -5.70 6.89 25.86
C ASP A 70 -5.46 6.69 24.38
N VAL A 71 -5.11 5.48 23.95
CA VAL A 71 -5.04 5.13 22.52
C VAL A 71 -6.38 5.38 21.84
N ILE A 72 -7.49 4.95 22.44
CA ILE A 72 -8.85 5.17 21.90
C ILE A 72 -9.21 6.65 21.87
N VAL A 73 -8.93 7.41 22.94
CA VAL A 73 -9.25 8.84 23.02
C VAL A 73 -8.46 9.66 22.00
N VAL A 74 -7.20 9.30 21.76
CA VAL A 74 -6.35 9.91 20.72
C VAL A 74 -6.90 9.57 19.34
N LEU A 75 -7.13 8.29 19.03
CA LEU A 75 -7.68 7.84 17.74
C LEU A 75 -9.05 8.44 17.44
N ALA A 76 -9.91 8.60 18.46
CA ALA A 76 -11.22 9.22 18.30
C ALA A 76 -11.17 10.76 18.10
N GLY A 77 -9.98 11.36 18.11
CA GLY A 77 -9.78 12.81 17.94
C GLY A 77 -10.26 13.64 19.12
N LYS A 78 -10.52 13.02 20.27
CA LYS A 78 -10.96 13.69 21.50
C LYS A 78 -9.79 14.11 22.39
N ALA A 79 -8.57 13.70 22.04
CA ALA A 79 -7.37 14.15 22.71
C ALA A 79 -7.14 15.66 22.49
N THR A 80 -6.75 16.31 23.57
CA THR A 80 -6.52 17.76 23.63
C THR A 80 -5.26 18.06 24.42
N ASP A 81 -4.67 19.22 24.15
CA ASP A 81 -3.57 19.74 24.97
C ASP A 81 -4.07 20.29 26.33
N LYS A 82 -3.14 20.81 27.14
CA LYS A 82 -3.46 21.50 28.41
C LYS A 82 -4.41 22.69 28.27
N SER A 83 -4.48 23.29 27.08
CA SER A 83 -5.32 24.44 26.74
C SER A 83 -6.66 24.05 26.12
N ARG A 84 -6.99 22.75 26.08
CA ARG A 84 -8.19 22.16 25.47
C ARG A 84 -8.28 22.36 23.95
N LYS A 85 -7.16 22.59 23.27
CA LYS A 85 -7.12 22.67 21.81
C LYS A 85 -7.03 21.27 21.18
N PRO A 86 -7.66 21.03 20.02
CA PRO A 86 -7.49 19.80 19.27
C PRO A 86 -6.04 19.67 18.73
N LEU A 87 -5.58 18.44 18.53
CA LEU A 87 -4.23 18.17 18.03
C LEU A 87 -4.13 18.49 16.55
N SER A 88 -2.99 19.05 16.13
CA SER A 88 -2.73 19.35 14.72
C SER A 88 -2.57 18.08 13.90
N GLY A 89 -3.03 18.11 12.65
CA GLY A 89 -2.90 16.99 11.70
C GLY A 89 -3.83 15.80 11.97
N TYR A 90 -4.77 15.88 12.92
CA TYR A 90 -5.72 14.79 13.19
C TYR A 90 -6.54 14.40 11.95
N ARG A 91 -7.10 15.38 11.24
CA ARG A 91 -7.96 15.12 10.08
C ARG A 91 -7.19 14.46 8.92
N GLN A 92 -5.93 14.84 8.76
CA GLN A 92 -5.05 14.35 7.70
C GLN A 92 -4.61 12.91 7.96
N HIS A 93 -4.26 12.56 9.20
CA HIS A 93 -3.63 11.27 9.51
C HIS A 93 -4.53 10.27 10.23
N ARG A 94 -5.82 10.58 10.46
CA ARG A 94 -6.72 9.65 11.17
C ARG A 94 -6.83 8.30 10.47
N THR A 95 -7.00 8.28 9.14
CA THR A 95 -7.21 7.04 8.38
C THR A 95 -6.00 6.12 8.53
N VAL A 96 -4.79 6.69 8.42
CA VAL A 96 -3.51 6.01 8.64
C VAL A 96 -3.41 5.45 10.06
N ALA A 97 -3.66 6.30 11.06
CA ALA A 97 -3.56 5.89 12.46
C ALA A 97 -4.55 4.75 12.80
N PHE A 98 -5.75 4.76 12.20
CA PHE A 98 -6.72 3.66 12.33
C PHE A 98 -6.25 2.39 11.61
N ALA A 99 -5.78 2.49 10.36
CA ALA A 99 -5.31 1.35 9.58
C ALA A 99 -4.12 0.65 10.26
N VAL A 100 -3.10 1.42 10.69
CA VAL A 100 -1.93 0.87 11.39
C VAL A 100 -2.33 0.27 12.74
N THR A 101 -3.20 0.93 13.51
CA THR A 101 -3.70 0.36 14.79
C THR A 101 -4.46 -0.95 14.55
N ALA A 102 -5.29 -1.03 13.50
CA ALA A 102 -6.03 -2.25 13.15
C ALA A 102 -5.07 -3.39 12.74
N GLY A 103 -4.05 -3.08 11.93
CA GLY A 103 -3.00 -4.04 11.56
C GLY A 103 -2.26 -4.61 12.76
N PHE A 104 -1.79 -3.77 13.68
CA PHE A 104 -1.13 -4.22 14.91
C PHE A 104 -2.01 -5.11 15.79
N VAL A 105 -3.31 -4.81 15.88
CA VAL A 105 -4.27 -5.64 16.64
C VAL A 105 -4.51 -6.98 15.95
N ALA A 106 -4.66 -7.01 14.62
CA ALA A 106 -4.86 -8.24 13.85
C ALA A 106 -3.64 -9.18 13.96
N VAL A 107 -2.43 -8.65 13.85
CA VAL A 107 -1.17 -9.41 14.02
C VAL A 107 -1.07 -9.98 15.44
N GLY A 108 -1.44 -9.22 16.47
CA GLY A 108 -1.45 -9.68 17.86
C GLY A 108 -2.46 -10.81 18.15
N ILE A 109 -3.60 -10.83 17.45
CA ILE A 109 -4.60 -11.90 17.56
C ILE A 109 -4.09 -13.19 16.89
N ILE A 110 -3.48 -13.07 15.71
CA ILE A 110 -2.93 -14.21 14.95
C ILE A 110 -1.72 -14.83 15.68
N GLY A 111 -0.87 -14.02 16.31
CA GLY A 111 0.26 -14.49 17.13
C GLY A 111 -0.14 -15.25 18.40
N SER A 112 -1.34 -15.02 18.94
CA SER A 112 -1.86 -15.75 20.11
C SER A 112 -2.34 -17.17 19.77
N SER A 113 -2.53 -17.50 18.50
CA SER A 113 -2.86 -18.86 18.02
C SER A 113 -1.64 -19.78 17.95
N ILE A 114 -0.42 -19.23 17.92
CA ILE A 114 0.83 -20.00 17.73
C ILE A 114 1.50 -20.35 19.08
N ALA A 115 1.11 -19.69 20.17
CA ALA A 115 1.64 -19.99 21.53
C ALA A 115 0.77 -20.99 22.34
N GLY A 116 -0.39 -21.41 21.82
CA GLY A 116 -1.32 -22.32 22.51
C GLY A 116 -1.22 -23.80 22.13
N ALA A 117 -0.41 -24.15 21.13
CA ALA A 117 -0.28 -25.51 20.61
C ALA A 117 1.11 -26.09 20.87
N SER A 118 1.49 -26.20 22.14
CA SER A 118 2.64 -27.01 22.54
C SER A 118 2.45 -27.56 23.95
N SER A 119 1.65 -28.61 24.07
CA SER A 119 1.73 -29.56 25.17
C SER A 119 1.50 -30.96 24.60
N THR A 120 2.62 -31.62 24.30
CA THR A 120 2.72 -33.06 24.10
C THR A 120 2.58 -33.75 25.47
N GLU A 121 1.57 -34.59 25.63
CA GLU A 121 1.66 -35.74 26.53
C GLU A 121 1.29 -37.01 25.77
N ASP A 122 2.31 -37.86 25.68
CA ASP A 122 2.33 -39.21 25.13
C ASP A 122 1.90 -40.18 26.25
N VAL A 123 0.90 -41.04 26.00
CA VAL A 123 0.74 -42.29 26.76
C VAL A 123 0.24 -43.41 25.83
N SER A 124 1.04 -44.46 25.77
CA SER A 124 0.85 -45.74 25.07
C SER A 124 -0.42 -46.51 25.50
N GLY A 125 -0.92 -47.39 24.60
CA GLY A 125 -2.19 -48.16 24.67
C GLY A 125 -2.35 -49.21 25.79
N PRO A 126 -3.28 -50.22 25.71
CA PRO A 126 -3.67 -50.98 24.51
C PRO A 126 -5.19 -51.27 24.33
N ALA A 127 -5.49 -52.00 23.25
CA ALA A 127 -6.78 -52.48 22.72
C ALA A 127 -7.72 -53.22 23.69
N VAL A 128 -9.04 -53.11 23.48
CA VAL A 128 -10.02 -54.22 23.40
C VAL A 128 -11.23 -53.78 22.53
N ALA A 129 -11.71 -54.73 21.74
CA ALA A 129 -12.85 -54.70 20.83
C ALA A 129 -14.23 -54.62 21.52
N GLU A 130 -15.24 -54.18 20.76
CA GLU A 130 -16.55 -54.82 20.50
C GLU A 130 -17.44 -53.72 19.89
N ASP A 131 -17.60 -53.70 18.56
CA ASP A 131 -18.57 -54.48 17.77
C ASP A 131 -19.96 -53.83 17.80
N GLN A 132 -20.46 -53.44 16.63
CA GLN A 132 -21.78 -53.77 16.09
C GLN A 132 -21.89 -53.20 14.67
N GLN A 133 -21.51 -54.07 13.75
CA GLN A 133 -22.01 -54.30 12.40
C GLN A 133 -23.46 -53.82 12.12
N SER A 134 -23.65 -53.14 10.99
CA SER A 134 -24.50 -53.58 9.86
C SER A 134 -24.37 -52.53 8.74
N GLU A 135 -23.64 -52.85 7.68
CA GLU A 135 -24.14 -53.43 6.41
C GLU A 135 -24.87 -52.37 5.58
N GLU A 136 -24.21 -51.88 4.53
CA GLU A 136 -24.46 -52.28 3.12
C GLU A 136 -25.71 -51.57 2.57
N THR A 137 -25.76 -50.97 1.39
CA THR A 137 -25.00 -51.13 0.16
C THR A 137 -25.39 -49.95 -0.75
N SER A 138 -24.44 -49.44 -1.53
CA SER A 138 -24.74 -48.74 -2.80
C SER A 138 -25.36 -49.73 -3.79
N PRO A 139 -26.04 -49.28 -4.85
CA PRO A 139 -25.33 -49.07 -6.12
C PRO A 139 -25.93 -47.87 -6.92
N ASP A 140 -25.13 -46.97 -7.46
CA ASP A 140 -24.40 -47.02 -8.75
C ASP A 140 -25.12 -46.21 -9.84
N GLU A 141 -24.29 -45.53 -10.63
CA GLU A 141 -24.39 -45.34 -12.09
C GLU A 141 -25.63 -44.62 -12.66
N ASP A 142 -25.58 -43.83 -13.73
CA ASP A 142 -24.54 -43.28 -14.60
C ASP A 142 -25.30 -42.42 -15.66
N THR A 143 -24.56 -41.54 -16.32
CA THR A 143 -24.72 -41.04 -17.69
C THR A 143 -25.93 -40.19 -18.15
N SER A 144 -25.58 -38.91 -18.42
CA SER A 144 -25.53 -38.24 -19.73
C SER A 144 -26.77 -37.75 -20.52
N ALA A 145 -26.45 -36.64 -21.22
CA ALA A 145 -27.00 -36.05 -22.45
C ALA A 145 -28.22 -35.13 -22.28
N GLN A 146 -28.05 -33.80 -22.38
CA GLN A 146 -27.90 -32.97 -23.59
C GLN A 146 -29.22 -32.72 -24.32
N GLU A 147 -29.70 -31.46 -24.32
CA GLU A 147 -30.25 -30.77 -25.49
C GLU A 147 -30.63 -29.31 -25.14
N ALA A 148 -30.05 -28.35 -25.88
CA ALA A 148 -30.64 -27.06 -26.26
C ALA A 148 -31.34 -27.27 -27.63
N PRO A 149 -32.20 -26.39 -28.21
CA PRO A 149 -31.93 -24.94 -28.37
C PRO A 149 -33.17 -23.98 -28.52
N ALA A 150 -32.85 -22.70 -28.80
CA ALA A 150 -33.60 -21.71 -29.60
C ALA A 150 -34.86 -21.05 -28.98
N GLU A 151 -35.25 -19.79 -29.21
CA GLU A 151 -34.75 -18.58 -29.91
C GLU A 151 -35.85 -17.50 -29.71
N GLU A 152 -35.57 -16.25 -30.11
CA GLU A 152 -36.48 -15.13 -30.44
C GLU A 152 -36.61 -13.93 -29.47
N ALA A 153 -36.04 -12.80 -29.94
CA ALA A 153 -36.51 -11.42 -29.78
C ALA A 153 -37.42 -11.04 -30.98
N PRO A 154 -38.13 -9.88 -31.04
CA PRO A 154 -37.44 -8.62 -31.41
C PRO A 154 -38.03 -7.28 -30.90
N GLU A 155 -37.17 -6.25 -31.00
CA GLU A 155 -37.31 -4.81 -31.35
C GLU A 155 -38.52 -3.94 -30.94
N THR A 156 -38.21 -2.72 -30.49
CA THR A 156 -38.88 -1.46 -30.93
C THR A 156 -37.92 -0.26 -30.79
N ALA A 157 -37.87 0.61 -31.81
CA ALA A 157 -36.94 1.73 -32.00
C ALA A 157 -37.46 3.13 -31.55
N GLU A 158 -36.51 3.95 -31.08
CA GLU A 158 -36.24 5.43 -31.16
C GLU A 158 -37.34 6.48 -31.48
N PRO A 159 -37.15 7.76 -31.04
CA PRO A 159 -36.43 8.75 -31.87
C PRO A 159 -35.48 9.73 -31.14
N ALA A 160 -34.63 10.32 -31.97
CA ALA A 160 -33.55 11.29 -31.76
C ALA A 160 -33.91 12.61 -31.04
N GLY A 161 -32.90 13.19 -30.39
CA GLY A 161 -32.91 14.59 -29.92
C GLY A 161 -31.55 15.05 -29.38
N GLU A 162 -30.92 15.97 -30.13
CA GLU A 162 -29.95 16.99 -29.70
C GLU A 162 -28.49 16.55 -29.45
N GLU A 163 -27.61 16.92 -30.39
CA GLU A 163 -26.16 17.09 -30.15
C GLU A 163 -25.93 18.23 -29.14
N PRO A 164 -25.20 18.00 -28.04
CA PRO A 164 -24.47 19.07 -27.38
C PRO A 164 -23.07 19.14 -27.98
N THR A 165 -22.79 20.29 -28.60
CA THR A 165 -21.52 21.02 -28.56
C THR A 165 -20.31 20.25 -28.05
N ALA A 166 -19.30 20.10 -28.92
CA ALA A 166 -17.94 19.73 -28.56
C ALA A 166 -17.48 20.56 -27.34
N GLU A 167 -17.61 19.95 -26.17
CA GLU A 167 -16.92 20.30 -24.96
C GLU A 167 -15.44 20.10 -25.26
N THR A 168 -14.67 21.18 -25.17
CA THR A 168 -13.21 21.15 -25.23
C THR A 168 -12.72 19.94 -24.45
N ALA A 169 -11.91 19.09 -25.08
CA ALA A 169 -11.31 17.94 -24.43
C ALA A 169 -10.76 18.38 -23.05
N PRO A 170 -11.08 17.67 -21.96
CA PRO A 170 -10.51 17.97 -20.66
C PRO A 170 -8.98 17.96 -20.82
N ASP A 171 -8.31 18.94 -20.20
CA ASP A 171 -6.85 19.02 -20.17
C ASP A 171 -6.28 17.61 -19.97
N GLU A 172 -5.57 17.08 -20.97
CA GLU A 172 -4.93 15.76 -20.86
C GLU A 172 -4.07 15.79 -19.60
N VAL A 173 -4.42 14.96 -18.62
CA VAL A 173 -3.63 14.81 -17.40
C VAL A 173 -2.32 14.17 -17.83
N ASP A 174 -1.26 14.96 -17.88
CA ASP A 174 0.07 14.48 -18.24
C ASP A 174 0.64 13.64 -17.08
N ALA A 175 0.48 12.32 -17.18
CA ALA A 175 0.96 11.36 -16.20
C ALA A 175 2.49 11.42 -16.02
N ALA A 176 3.22 11.69 -17.09
CA ALA A 176 4.67 11.75 -17.06
C ALA A 176 5.12 12.99 -16.27
N SER A 177 4.52 14.15 -16.53
CA SER A 177 4.78 15.37 -15.73
C SER A 177 4.39 15.18 -14.26
N TRP A 178 3.25 14.54 -13.98
CA TRP A 178 2.86 14.20 -12.61
C TRP A 178 3.90 13.31 -11.91
N ALA A 179 4.37 12.27 -12.60
CA ALA A 179 5.36 11.35 -12.06
C ALA A 179 6.72 12.04 -11.83
N ASP A 180 7.16 12.89 -12.76
CA ASP A 180 8.38 13.70 -12.58
C ASP A 180 8.28 14.65 -11.40
N ASP A 181 7.12 15.31 -11.21
CA ASP A 181 6.88 16.23 -10.08
C ASP A 181 6.84 15.49 -8.74
N LYS A 182 6.23 14.29 -8.70
CA LYS A 182 6.06 13.51 -7.47
C LYS A 182 7.31 12.74 -7.07
N TYR A 183 7.95 12.05 -8.02
CA TYR A 183 9.04 11.11 -7.76
C TYR A 183 10.41 11.65 -8.15
N GLY A 184 10.47 12.70 -8.96
CA GLY A 184 11.70 13.23 -9.53
C GLY A 184 12.04 12.62 -10.89
N ALA A 185 12.82 13.37 -11.66
CA ALA A 185 13.24 13.02 -13.01
C ALA A 185 14.75 12.78 -13.05
N PHE A 186 15.17 11.79 -13.83
CA PHE A 186 16.58 11.50 -14.08
C PHE A 186 16.79 10.83 -15.44
N SER A 187 18.04 10.72 -15.87
CA SER A 187 18.38 10.02 -17.12
C SER A 187 18.51 8.52 -16.88
N THR A 188 17.99 7.71 -17.81
CA THR A 188 18.09 6.25 -17.79
C THR A 188 19.52 5.78 -17.49
N VAL A 189 19.64 4.84 -16.56
CA VAL A 189 20.88 4.14 -16.22
C VAL A 189 20.73 2.69 -16.65
N SER A 190 21.68 2.18 -17.43
CA SER A 190 21.69 0.77 -17.85
C SER A 190 23.02 0.15 -17.47
N GLU A 191 22.95 -0.94 -16.73
CA GLU A 191 24.10 -1.70 -16.25
C GLU A 191 23.89 -3.18 -16.56
N ASN A 192 24.99 -3.91 -16.74
CA ASN A 192 24.98 -5.35 -16.93
C ASN A 192 26.14 -5.96 -16.17
N GLY A 193 25.98 -7.23 -15.78
CA GLY A 193 27.00 -7.91 -15.02
C GLY A 193 26.68 -9.36 -14.75
N THR A 194 27.45 -9.95 -13.85
CA THR A 194 27.33 -11.36 -13.47
C THR A 194 27.63 -11.49 -11.99
N GLY A 195 26.93 -12.38 -11.30
CA GLY A 195 27.16 -12.57 -9.87
C GLY A 195 26.61 -11.42 -9.02
N ASP A 196 26.98 -11.42 -7.74
CA ASP A 196 26.62 -10.36 -6.80
C ASP A 196 27.26 -9.02 -7.17
N SER A 197 26.51 -7.92 -7.04
CA SER A 197 26.96 -6.57 -7.40
C SER A 197 26.17 -5.48 -6.68
N ILE A 198 26.64 -4.25 -6.76
CA ILE A 198 25.95 -3.07 -6.23
C ILE A 198 25.97 -1.98 -7.31
N ILE A 199 24.81 -1.43 -7.64
CA ILE A 199 24.64 -0.29 -8.54
C ILE A 199 24.24 0.93 -7.70
N THR A 200 24.81 2.10 -7.99
CA THR A 200 24.36 3.36 -7.37
C THR A 200 23.07 3.83 -8.04
N LEU A 201 22.05 4.13 -7.23
CA LEU A 201 20.79 4.67 -7.72
C LEU A 201 20.91 6.19 -7.94
N PRO A 202 20.14 6.77 -8.88
CA PRO A 202 20.09 8.21 -9.09
C PRO A 202 19.66 8.96 -7.81
N SER A 203 20.46 9.93 -7.36
CA SER A 203 20.18 10.71 -6.15
C SER A 203 19.13 11.80 -6.33
N ASP A 204 18.76 12.10 -7.59
CA ASP A 204 17.92 13.23 -7.95
C ASP A 204 16.42 12.85 -7.96
N ALA A 205 16.08 11.61 -7.62
CA ALA A 205 14.72 11.10 -7.55
C ALA A 205 14.48 10.27 -6.28
N ALA A 206 13.26 10.34 -5.76
CA ALA A 206 12.80 9.58 -4.62
C ALA A 206 12.40 8.14 -4.99
N ALA A 207 12.05 7.90 -6.25
CA ALA A 207 11.60 6.61 -6.78
C ALA A 207 12.00 6.44 -8.24
N GLY A 208 11.98 5.20 -8.73
CA GLY A 208 12.26 4.87 -10.12
C GLY A 208 11.89 3.44 -10.47
N LEU A 209 11.75 3.19 -11.77
CA LEU A 209 11.51 1.87 -12.33
C LEU A 209 12.82 1.09 -12.38
N VAL A 210 12.74 -0.22 -12.17
CA VAL A 210 13.84 -1.17 -12.33
C VAL A 210 13.36 -2.30 -13.21
N THR A 211 13.75 -2.25 -14.49
CA THR A 211 13.58 -3.37 -15.43
C THR A 211 14.82 -4.24 -15.35
N ALA A 212 14.64 -5.51 -15.01
CA ALA A 212 15.74 -6.44 -14.83
C ALA A 212 15.53 -7.74 -15.59
N THR A 213 16.63 -8.32 -16.05
CA THR A 213 16.69 -9.70 -16.51
C THR A 213 17.74 -10.48 -15.73
N ASN A 214 17.53 -11.78 -15.58
CA ASN A 214 18.49 -12.71 -15.01
C ASN A 214 18.46 -14.03 -15.77
N THR A 215 19.64 -14.54 -16.15
CA THR A 215 19.78 -15.86 -16.78
C THR A 215 20.24 -16.95 -15.80
N GLY A 216 20.31 -16.62 -14.51
CA GLY A 216 20.75 -17.52 -13.45
C GLY A 216 19.74 -18.63 -13.15
N SER A 217 20.17 -19.58 -12.32
CA SER A 217 19.33 -20.70 -11.86
C SER A 217 19.08 -20.68 -10.35
N GLY A 218 19.88 -19.91 -9.62
CA GLY A 218 19.80 -19.73 -8.18
C GLY A 218 19.04 -18.47 -7.81
N ASN A 219 19.32 -17.94 -6.62
CA ASN A 219 18.66 -16.75 -6.12
C ASN A 219 18.96 -15.54 -7.01
N PHE A 220 17.91 -14.84 -7.42
CA PHE A 220 18.00 -13.52 -8.00
C PHE A 220 17.28 -12.54 -7.06
N VAL A 221 18.07 -11.68 -6.40
CA VAL A 221 17.55 -10.76 -5.39
C VAL A 221 18.01 -9.35 -5.72
N LEU A 222 17.05 -8.42 -5.72
CA LEU A 222 17.27 -6.99 -5.88
C LEU A 222 16.77 -6.28 -4.60
N ASP A 223 17.69 -5.85 -3.74
CA ASP A 223 17.39 -5.16 -2.47
C ASP A 223 17.90 -3.72 -2.53
N VAL A 224 17.03 -2.77 -2.19
CA VAL A 224 17.37 -1.34 -2.22
C VAL A 224 17.91 -0.92 -0.87
N LEU A 225 19.13 -0.37 -0.88
CA LEU A 225 19.84 0.06 0.31
C LEU A 225 19.92 1.58 0.43
N ASP A 226 19.96 2.06 1.68
CA ASP A 226 20.19 3.46 2.03
C ASP A 226 21.69 3.84 1.99
N ASP A 227 22.00 5.10 2.30
CA ASP A 227 23.38 5.64 2.35
C ASP A 227 24.29 4.96 3.39
N SER A 228 23.69 4.21 4.32
CA SER A 228 24.31 3.48 5.40
C SER A 228 24.37 1.97 5.12
N ASN A 229 24.04 1.56 3.88
CA ASN A 229 23.93 0.17 3.41
C ASN A 229 22.94 -0.68 4.24
N GLN A 230 21.88 -0.08 4.78
CA GLN A 230 20.76 -0.81 5.37
C GLN A 230 19.65 -0.96 4.33
N SER A 231 18.93 -2.09 4.36
CA SER A 231 17.76 -2.26 3.50
C SER A 231 16.71 -1.20 3.84
N THR A 232 16.18 -0.58 2.79
CA THR A 232 15.09 0.40 2.87
C THR A 232 13.73 -0.28 3.06
N GLY A 233 13.67 -1.61 2.93
CA GLY A 233 12.44 -2.40 2.89
C GLY A 233 11.92 -2.66 1.49
N ASP A 234 12.46 -1.98 0.47
CA ASP A 234 12.15 -2.27 -0.94
C ASP A 234 12.97 -3.48 -1.42
N LEU A 235 12.40 -4.66 -1.22
CA LEU A 235 12.88 -5.92 -1.80
C LEU A 235 12.19 -6.14 -3.14
N LEU A 236 12.76 -5.58 -4.21
CA LEU A 236 12.12 -5.48 -5.52
C LEU A 236 11.93 -6.84 -6.18
N VAL A 237 12.94 -7.70 -6.09
CA VAL A 237 12.90 -9.06 -6.64
C VAL A 237 13.49 -10.01 -5.61
N ASN A 238 12.84 -11.16 -5.41
CA ASN A 238 13.32 -12.22 -4.53
C ASN A 238 12.87 -13.58 -5.06
N GLU A 239 13.46 -13.97 -6.18
CA GLU A 239 13.06 -15.16 -6.93
C GLU A 239 14.20 -16.17 -7.06
N ILE A 240 13.85 -17.39 -7.49
CA ILE A 240 14.83 -18.43 -7.82
C ILE A 240 14.73 -18.73 -9.32
N GLY A 241 15.84 -18.58 -10.03
CA GLY A 241 15.95 -18.91 -11.43
C GLY A 241 16.04 -17.69 -12.33
N SER A 242 15.62 -17.87 -13.58
CA SER A 242 15.57 -16.78 -14.55
C SER A 242 14.51 -15.77 -14.17
N TYR A 243 14.75 -14.51 -14.49
CA TYR A 243 13.83 -13.42 -14.24
C TYR A 243 13.77 -12.49 -15.44
N GLU A 244 12.59 -11.93 -15.71
CA GLU A 244 12.36 -10.82 -16.61
C GLU A 244 11.13 -10.07 -16.12
N GLY A 245 11.27 -8.78 -15.81
CA GLY A 245 10.18 -8.00 -15.24
C GLY A 245 10.58 -6.55 -14.94
N THR A 246 9.58 -5.73 -14.62
CA THR A 246 9.77 -4.33 -14.23
C THR A 246 9.11 -4.06 -12.88
N THR A 247 9.90 -3.55 -11.94
CA THR A 247 9.48 -3.20 -10.58
C THR A 247 9.70 -1.70 -10.35
N ALA A 248 9.35 -1.18 -9.17
CA ALA A 248 9.60 0.21 -8.79
C ALA A 248 10.12 0.29 -7.35
N TYR A 249 11.19 1.06 -7.12
CA TYR A 249 11.67 1.41 -5.77
C TYR A 249 11.10 2.74 -5.31
N GLY A 250 11.12 3.00 -4.00
CA GLY A 250 10.80 4.32 -3.44
C GLY A 250 9.30 4.60 -3.29
N ILE A 251 8.43 3.62 -3.58
CA ILE A 251 6.96 3.78 -3.49
C ILE A 251 6.46 3.57 -2.06
N ASN A 252 6.83 2.44 -1.44
CA ASN A 252 6.43 2.07 -0.07
C ASN A 252 7.65 1.91 0.86
N SER A 253 8.72 2.65 0.56
CA SER A 253 10.02 2.54 1.22
C SER A 253 10.04 3.14 2.63
N PHE A 254 10.86 2.57 3.52
CA PHE A 254 11.11 3.11 4.87
C PHE A 254 12.36 3.99 4.96
N GLY A 255 13.14 4.08 3.89
CA GLY A 255 14.39 4.84 3.81
C GLY A 255 14.57 5.52 2.45
N GLU A 256 15.57 6.39 2.35
CA GLU A 256 15.93 7.01 1.08
C GLU A 256 16.83 6.06 0.28
N ALA A 257 16.44 5.78 -0.96
CA ALA A 257 17.17 4.88 -1.84
C ALA A 257 18.53 5.47 -2.24
N SER A 258 19.59 4.66 -2.15
CA SER A 258 20.97 5.06 -2.48
C SER A 258 21.65 4.07 -3.41
N SER A 259 21.43 2.77 -3.21
CA SER A 259 22.01 1.73 -4.06
C SER A 259 21.11 0.52 -4.20
N LEU A 260 21.29 -0.21 -5.30
CA LEU A 260 20.64 -1.48 -5.57
C LEU A 260 21.65 -2.60 -5.37
N GLN A 261 21.45 -3.43 -4.35
CA GLN A 261 22.21 -4.65 -4.15
C GLN A 261 21.60 -5.78 -4.98
N ILE A 262 22.46 -6.45 -5.73
CA ILE A 262 22.13 -7.55 -6.61
C ILE A 262 22.77 -8.81 -6.04
N THR A 263 21.97 -9.86 -5.84
CA THR A 263 22.45 -11.23 -5.61
C THR A 263 22.05 -12.06 -6.81
N SER A 264 23.01 -12.73 -7.44
CA SER A 264 22.74 -13.57 -8.63
C SER A 264 23.83 -14.63 -8.80
N ASP A 265 23.48 -15.78 -9.38
CA ASP A 265 24.44 -16.77 -9.90
C ASP A 265 24.59 -16.72 -11.43
N GLY A 266 23.86 -15.83 -12.11
CA GLY A 266 23.78 -15.70 -13.56
C GLY A 266 24.29 -14.36 -14.10
N ASN A 267 24.05 -14.16 -15.39
CA ASN A 267 24.19 -12.85 -16.03
C ASN A 267 22.90 -12.06 -15.81
N TRP A 268 23.03 -10.76 -15.62
CA TRP A 268 21.89 -9.87 -15.45
C TRP A 268 22.11 -8.58 -16.27
N ASP A 269 20.99 -8.04 -16.75
CA ASP A 269 20.89 -6.72 -17.35
C ASP A 269 19.85 -5.94 -16.53
N ILE A 270 20.20 -4.72 -16.09
CA ILE A 270 19.33 -3.86 -15.28
C ILE A 270 19.26 -2.48 -15.94
N THR A 271 18.04 -2.00 -16.15
CA THR A 271 17.75 -0.63 -16.60
C THR A 271 16.92 0.07 -15.53
N ILE A 272 17.37 1.25 -15.13
CA ILE A 272 16.72 2.10 -14.13
C ILE A 272 16.24 3.37 -14.82
N GLU A 273 14.95 3.65 -14.71
CA GLU A 273 14.27 4.75 -15.42
C GLU A 273 13.41 5.58 -14.46
N PRO A 274 13.17 6.87 -14.74
CA PRO A 274 12.21 7.63 -13.94
C PRO A 274 10.82 7.02 -14.05
N ILE A 275 9.98 7.21 -13.03
CA ILE A 275 8.60 6.70 -13.03
C ILE A 275 7.79 7.22 -14.23
N SER A 276 8.11 8.42 -14.72
CA SER A 276 7.51 9.02 -15.92
C SER A 276 7.74 8.24 -17.22
N ALA A 277 8.69 7.30 -17.23
CA ALA A 277 8.93 6.41 -18.36
C ALA A 277 8.00 5.18 -18.38
N ALA A 278 7.22 4.94 -17.32
CA ALA A 278 6.31 3.80 -17.28
C ALA A 278 5.25 3.92 -18.39
N PRO A 279 4.96 2.82 -19.11
CA PRO A 279 3.92 2.82 -20.13
C PRO A 279 2.53 3.05 -19.53
N GLU A 280 1.57 3.42 -20.36
CA GLU A 280 0.16 3.44 -19.96
C GLU A 280 -0.31 2.04 -19.57
N LEU A 281 -1.27 1.93 -18.65
CA LEU A 281 -1.82 0.66 -18.17
C LEU A 281 -2.25 -0.25 -19.33
N GLU A 282 -1.54 -1.36 -19.48
CA GLU A 282 -1.83 -2.38 -20.49
C GLU A 282 -2.82 -3.43 -19.94
N PRO A 283 -3.72 -3.96 -20.78
CA PRO A 283 -4.77 -4.87 -20.33
C PRO A 283 -4.26 -6.28 -19.99
N THR A 284 -3.04 -6.63 -20.39
CA THR A 284 -2.44 -7.95 -20.19
C THR A 284 -0.94 -7.84 -20.03
N GLY A 285 -0.35 -8.75 -19.26
CA GLY A 285 1.10 -8.87 -19.13
C GLY A 285 1.51 -10.18 -18.48
N THR A 286 2.79 -10.30 -18.17
CA THR A 286 3.37 -11.45 -17.48
C THR A 286 4.45 -10.95 -16.53
N GLY A 287 4.57 -11.62 -15.38
CA GLY A 287 5.55 -11.24 -14.37
C GLY A 287 5.30 -9.85 -13.76
N ASP A 288 6.35 -9.30 -13.16
CA ASP A 288 6.32 -7.95 -12.59
C ASP A 288 6.21 -6.87 -13.66
N ALA A 289 5.38 -5.86 -13.41
CA ALA A 289 5.21 -4.72 -14.30
C ALA A 289 4.83 -3.43 -13.56
N ALA A 290 5.03 -2.29 -14.22
CA ALA A 290 4.64 -0.98 -13.70
C ALA A 290 4.05 -0.12 -14.83
N PHE A 291 2.98 0.62 -14.51
CA PHE A 291 2.21 1.40 -15.47
C PHE A 291 1.73 2.72 -14.90
N LEU A 292 1.56 3.72 -15.76
CA LEU A 292 0.83 4.95 -15.43
C LEU A 292 -0.65 4.78 -15.77
N TYR A 293 -1.52 5.32 -14.92
CA TYR A 293 -2.96 5.35 -15.12
C TYR A 293 -3.49 6.79 -14.98
N THR A 294 -4.24 7.28 -15.96
CA THR A 294 -4.82 8.64 -15.99
C THR A 294 -6.34 8.66 -15.99
N GLY A 295 -6.97 7.49 -15.98
CA GLY A 295 -8.42 7.37 -16.10
C GLY A 295 -9.18 7.85 -14.86
N ALA A 296 -10.49 8.02 -15.02
CA ALA A 296 -11.40 8.33 -13.92
C ALA A 296 -11.51 7.15 -12.93
N PRO A 297 -12.08 7.36 -11.72
CA PRO A 297 -12.38 6.26 -10.81
C PRO A 297 -13.24 5.18 -11.49
N THR A 298 -12.81 3.92 -11.42
CA THR A 298 -13.42 2.79 -12.13
C THR A 298 -13.31 1.50 -11.30
N GLN A 299 -13.77 0.40 -11.86
CA GLN A 299 -13.53 -0.95 -11.36
C GLN A 299 -12.48 -1.63 -12.24
N LEU A 300 -11.45 -2.18 -11.60
CA LEU A 300 -10.41 -2.98 -12.23
C LEU A 300 -10.75 -4.45 -12.09
N THR A 301 -11.11 -5.10 -13.19
CA THR A 301 -11.24 -6.56 -13.27
C THR A 301 -9.89 -7.16 -13.60
N ALA A 302 -9.44 -8.12 -12.79
CA ALA A 302 -8.13 -8.72 -12.92
C ALA A 302 -8.18 -10.25 -12.90
N THR A 303 -7.25 -10.86 -13.63
CA THR A 303 -6.98 -12.30 -13.58
C THR A 303 -5.49 -12.56 -13.41
N HIS A 304 -5.14 -13.70 -12.83
CA HIS A 304 -3.77 -14.21 -12.77
C HIS A 304 -3.78 -15.73 -12.88
N ASN A 305 -2.80 -16.31 -13.58
CA ASN A 305 -2.68 -17.75 -13.76
C ASN A 305 -1.39 -18.38 -13.18
N GLY A 306 -0.57 -17.60 -12.46
CA GLY A 306 0.62 -18.10 -11.78
C GLY A 306 0.32 -18.85 -10.49
N ASP A 307 1.37 -19.32 -9.83
CA ASP A 307 1.31 -20.15 -8.62
C ASP A 307 1.77 -19.38 -7.36
N SER A 308 2.35 -18.19 -7.52
CA SER A 308 2.96 -17.40 -6.45
C SER A 308 2.18 -16.10 -6.21
N ASN A 309 2.80 -15.12 -5.55
CA ASN A 309 2.14 -13.87 -5.19
C ASN A 309 1.58 -13.16 -6.43
N PHE A 310 0.33 -12.74 -6.37
CA PHE A 310 -0.29 -11.79 -7.28
C PHE A 310 -0.70 -10.56 -6.48
N VAL A 311 0.12 -9.52 -6.59
CA VAL A 311 -0.04 -8.30 -5.81
C VAL A 311 -0.15 -7.12 -6.76
N VAL A 312 -1.17 -6.29 -6.58
CA VAL A 312 -1.34 -5.07 -7.35
C VAL A 312 -1.45 -3.91 -6.39
N TYR A 313 -0.60 -2.90 -6.58
CA TYR A 313 -0.65 -1.63 -5.86
C TYR A 313 -1.03 -0.49 -6.81
N GLU A 314 -1.73 0.50 -6.26
CA GLU A 314 -1.95 1.82 -6.83
C GLU A 314 -1.36 2.88 -5.90
N ASP A 315 -0.41 3.67 -6.39
CA ASP A 315 0.12 4.83 -5.69
C ASP A 315 -0.37 6.14 -6.33
N THR A 316 -0.96 7.00 -5.51
CA THR A 316 -1.62 8.26 -5.92
C THR A 316 -1.06 9.43 -5.13
N ASP A 317 -1.46 10.67 -5.40
CA ASP A 317 -1.11 11.81 -4.53
C ASP A 317 -1.69 11.72 -3.11
N GLU A 318 -2.76 10.95 -2.95
CA GLU A 318 -3.34 10.70 -1.63
C GLU A 318 -2.58 9.58 -0.93
N PHE A 319 -2.18 9.83 0.31
CA PHE A 319 -1.59 8.79 1.14
C PHE A 319 -2.57 7.61 1.30
N SER A 320 -2.21 6.48 0.71
CA SER A 320 -2.90 5.20 0.75
C SER A 320 -1.88 4.09 0.94
N MET A 321 -2.30 2.95 1.48
CA MET A 321 -1.46 1.73 1.41
C MET A 321 -1.40 1.16 -0.01
N GLY A 322 -2.25 1.66 -0.91
CA GLY A 322 -2.26 1.35 -2.33
C GLY A 322 -2.65 -0.09 -2.70
N LEU A 323 -2.71 -1.00 -1.74
CA LEU A 323 -2.91 -2.42 -2.00
C LEU A 323 -4.31 -2.70 -2.55
N LEU A 324 -4.38 -3.01 -3.84
CA LEU A 324 -5.61 -3.37 -4.54
C LEU A 324 -5.87 -4.88 -4.47
N ILE A 325 -4.84 -5.68 -4.76
CA ILE A 325 -4.91 -7.14 -4.81
C ILE A 325 -3.73 -7.71 -4.03
N ASN A 326 -3.97 -8.76 -3.25
CA ASN A 326 -2.94 -9.50 -2.50
C ASN A 326 -3.35 -10.95 -2.35
N GLU A 327 -3.02 -11.75 -3.35
CA GLU A 327 -3.41 -13.16 -3.40
C GLU A 327 -2.21 -14.04 -3.74
N ILE A 328 -2.35 -15.35 -3.52
CA ILE A 328 -1.35 -16.34 -3.90
C ILE A 328 -1.98 -17.30 -4.90
N GLY A 329 -1.32 -17.49 -6.04
CA GLY A 329 -1.74 -18.35 -7.12
C GLY A 329 -2.75 -17.69 -8.06
N THR A 330 -3.65 -18.50 -8.58
CA THR A 330 -4.66 -18.05 -9.55
C THR A 330 -5.61 -17.02 -8.95
N TYR A 331 -5.94 -15.99 -9.71
CA TYR A 331 -6.88 -14.93 -9.32
C TYR A 331 -7.91 -14.66 -10.41
N GLU A 332 -9.14 -14.36 -10.00
CA GLU A 332 -10.17 -13.75 -10.84
C GLU A 332 -11.06 -12.89 -9.94
N GLY A 333 -11.14 -11.59 -10.21
CA GLY A 333 -11.90 -10.68 -9.36
C GLY A 333 -11.95 -9.26 -9.87
N THR A 334 -12.65 -8.41 -9.12
CA THR A 334 -12.81 -6.99 -9.42
C THR A 334 -12.57 -6.16 -8.17
N VAL A 335 -11.75 -5.12 -8.28
CA VAL A 335 -11.37 -4.20 -7.19
C VAL A 335 -11.62 -2.74 -7.60
N PRO A 336 -11.87 -1.83 -6.65
CA PRO A 336 -11.97 -0.41 -6.98
C PRO A 336 -10.60 0.14 -7.41
N LEU A 337 -10.59 0.98 -8.45
CA LEU A 337 -9.42 1.72 -8.91
C LEU A 337 -9.70 3.22 -8.75
N SER A 338 -8.74 3.96 -8.21
CA SER A 338 -8.90 5.38 -7.92
C SER A 338 -8.80 6.22 -9.20
N THR A 339 -8.95 7.54 -9.06
CA THR A 339 -8.66 8.45 -10.19
C THR A 339 -7.15 8.52 -10.41
N GLY A 340 -6.74 8.54 -11.67
CA GLY A 340 -5.42 8.98 -12.05
C GLY A 340 -5.21 10.49 -11.86
N PRO A 341 -3.97 10.99 -11.99
CA PRO A 341 -2.77 10.21 -12.36
C PRO A 341 -2.28 9.34 -11.19
N SER A 342 -1.94 8.09 -11.48
CA SER A 342 -1.42 7.12 -10.50
C SER A 342 -0.41 6.16 -11.12
N LEU A 343 0.42 5.55 -10.27
CA LEU A 343 1.33 4.46 -10.63
C LEU A 343 0.69 3.14 -10.20
N ILE A 344 0.54 2.22 -11.14
CA ILE A 344 0.11 0.84 -10.89
C ILE A 344 1.34 -0.06 -10.94
N THR A 345 1.59 -0.84 -9.89
CA THR A 345 2.64 -1.86 -9.89
C THR A 345 2.04 -3.24 -9.68
N VAL A 346 2.46 -4.19 -10.50
CA VAL A 346 2.08 -5.60 -10.46
C VAL A 346 3.30 -6.40 -10.02
N ASN A 347 3.15 -7.23 -9.00
CA ASN A 347 4.11 -8.27 -8.65
C ASN A 347 3.45 -9.64 -8.90
N ALA A 348 4.04 -10.43 -9.79
CA ALA A 348 3.45 -11.67 -10.29
C ALA A 348 4.53 -12.63 -10.84
N ASP A 349 4.23 -13.94 -10.86
CA ASP A 349 5.08 -14.97 -11.49
C ASP A 349 4.49 -15.53 -12.80
N GLY A 350 3.22 -15.22 -13.11
CA GLY A 350 2.50 -15.72 -14.28
C GLY A 350 1.89 -14.62 -15.16
N GLU A 351 1.06 -15.06 -16.11
CA GLU A 351 0.28 -14.16 -16.96
C GLU A 351 -0.89 -13.58 -16.17
N TRP A 352 -1.18 -12.31 -16.43
CA TRP A 352 -2.29 -11.59 -15.81
C TRP A 352 -3.03 -10.72 -16.82
N SER A 353 -4.26 -10.35 -16.46
CA SER A 353 -5.04 -9.32 -17.16
C SER A 353 -5.54 -8.26 -16.18
N LEU A 354 -5.65 -7.01 -16.63
CA LEU A 354 -6.08 -5.83 -15.87
C LEU A 354 -6.99 -4.96 -16.75
N THR A 355 -8.31 -5.08 -16.61
CA THR A 355 -9.29 -4.36 -17.45
C THR A 355 -10.11 -3.38 -16.62
N THR A 356 -10.13 -2.10 -17.02
CA THR A 356 -10.97 -1.05 -16.42
C THR A 356 -12.37 -1.04 -17.06
N ASN A 357 -13.43 -0.94 -16.26
CA ASN A 357 -14.83 -1.03 -16.71
C ASN A 357 -15.68 0.24 -16.54
#